data_AF-A0A927MGY4-F1
#
_entry.id   AF-A0A927MGY4-F1
#
_cell.length_a   1.000
_cell.length_b   1.000
_cell.length_c   1.000
_cell.angle_alpha   90.00
_cell.angle_beta   90.00
_cell.angle_gamma   90.00
#
_symmetry.space_group_name_H-M   'P 1'
#
loop_
_entity.id
_entity.type
_entity.pdbx_description
1 polymer ?
#
loop_
_entity_poly.entity_id
_entity_poly.type
_entity_poly.pdbx_seq_one_letter_code
_entity_poly.pdbx_strand_id
1 'polypeptide(L)'
;MNAVLTHTTAREQSQHYDTIRRRNAESAYDRNVKYNGENQKIVKNLEALLLGRKEPETAPLERRAQPEQFGAGQVKQITLPIGKTLEEAIDIWRSVRTEAIFIPEPSTADYQLAATASAKTMRMEAKIALHNHAKAINEAGTVKEASVKLPFNVLRELPQVQKRYEKAISTYTYQIQMKQNGFEIGWPDYYESA
;
A
#
# COMPACT_ATOMS: atom_id res chain seq x y z
N MET A 1 -50.14 -28.32 -5.26
CA MET A 1 -49.56 -28.24 -3.90
C MET A 1 -48.09 -27.79 -3.95
N ASN A 2 -47.77 -26.51 -4.24
CA ASN A 2 -46.37 -26.03 -4.34
C ASN A 2 -46.07 -24.76 -3.51
N ALA A 3 -47.00 -24.27 -2.69
CA ALA A 3 -46.83 -23.00 -1.98
C ALA A 3 -46.06 -23.09 -0.65
N VAL A 4 -45.88 -24.29 -0.07
CA VAL A 4 -45.33 -24.43 1.29
C VAL A 4 -43.79 -24.41 1.31
N LEU A 5 -43.13 -24.79 0.21
CA LEU A 5 -41.67 -24.88 0.12
C LEU A 5 -40.96 -23.53 -0.12
N THR A 6 -41.68 -22.49 -0.57
CA THR A 6 -41.09 -21.16 -0.84
C THR A 6 -41.09 -20.25 0.39
N HIS A 7 -41.99 -20.47 1.35
CA HIS A 7 -42.06 -19.66 2.56
C HIS A 7 -40.98 -20.03 3.60
N THR A 8 -40.51 -21.28 3.60
CA THR A 8 -39.43 -21.73 4.49
C THR A 8 -38.07 -21.19 4.05
N THR A 9 -37.77 -21.23 2.75
CA THR A 9 -36.51 -20.71 2.19
C THR A 9 -36.39 -19.19 2.29
N ALA A 10 -37.50 -18.46 2.11
CA ALA A 10 -37.53 -17.01 2.31
C ALA A 10 -37.29 -16.63 3.80
N ARG A 11 -37.80 -17.41 4.74
CA ARG A 11 -37.61 -17.19 6.17
C ARG A 11 -36.15 -17.47 6.58
N GLU A 12 -35.54 -18.52 6.06
CA GLU A 12 -34.12 -18.84 6.28
C GLU A 12 -33.18 -17.76 5.71
N GLN A 13 -33.46 -17.23 4.51
CA GLN A 13 -32.67 -16.15 3.92
C GLN A 13 -32.74 -14.85 4.75
N SER A 14 -33.92 -14.52 5.28
CA SER A 14 -34.11 -13.35 6.13
C SER A 14 -33.34 -13.45 7.45
N GLN A 15 -33.33 -14.65 8.06
CA GLN A 15 -32.56 -14.91 9.28
C GLN A 15 -31.05 -14.85 9.01
N HIS A 16 -30.60 -15.40 7.88
CA HIS A 16 -29.19 -15.33 7.52
C HIS A 16 -28.73 -13.88 7.29
N TYR A 17 -29.56 -13.06 6.63
CA TYR A 17 -29.28 -11.64 6.47
C TYR A 17 -29.20 -10.90 7.82
N ASP A 18 -30.14 -11.14 8.73
CA ASP A 18 -30.14 -10.52 10.05
C ASP A 18 -28.92 -10.91 10.89
N THR A 19 -28.49 -12.18 10.84
CA THR A 19 -27.27 -12.62 11.52
C THR A 19 -26.01 -11.97 10.96
N ILE A 20 -25.88 -11.85 9.64
CA ILE A 20 -24.74 -11.16 9.00
C ILE A 20 -24.74 -9.68 9.37
N ARG A 21 -25.91 -9.03 9.37
CA ARG A 21 -26.05 -7.62 9.73
C ARG A 21 -25.64 -7.35 11.18
N ARG A 22 -26.07 -8.20 12.12
CA ARG A 22 -25.67 -8.10 13.53
C ARG A 22 -24.17 -8.29 13.71
N ARG A 23 -23.59 -9.33 13.09
CA ARG A 23 -22.15 -9.61 13.18
C ARG A 23 -21.30 -8.47 12.60
N ASN A 24 -21.74 -7.85 11.51
CA ASN A 24 -21.06 -6.70 10.93
C ASN A 24 -21.13 -5.47 11.83
N ALA A 25 -22.30 -5.22 12.46
CA ALA A 25 -22.46 -4.14 13.43
C ALA A 25 -21.56 -4.34 14.65
N GLU A 26 -21.55 -5.54 15.25
CA GLU A 26 -20.68 -5.90 16.38
C GLU A 26 -19.19 -5.70 16.03
N SER A 27 -18.75 -6.20 14.87
CA SER A 27 -17.36 -6.01 14.41
C SER A 27 -16.99 -4.54 14.21
N ALA A 28 -17.94 -3.70 13.78
CA ALA A 28 -17.72 -2.27 13.63
C ALA A 28 -17.61 -1.56 15.00
N TYR A 29 -18.47 -1.92 15.96
CA TYR A 29 -18.40 -1.41 17.33
C TYR A 29 -17.08 -1.81 18.02
N ASP A 30 -16.67 -3.07 17.92
CA ASP A 30 -15.40 -3.55 18.50
C ASP A 30 -14.19 -2.80 17.94
N ARG A 31 -14.17 -2.54 16.63
CA ARG A 31 -13.11 -1.76 16.00
C ARG A 31 -13.08 -0.32 16.51
N ASN A 32 -14.25 0.30 16.65
CA ASN A 32 -14.36 1.67 17.16
C ASN A 32 -13.94 1.78 18.63
N VAL A 33 -14.32 0.81 19.46
CA VAL A 33 -13.91 0.76 20.88
C VAL A 33 -12.40 0.57 21.01
N LYS A 34 -11.79 -0.32 20.21
CA LYS A 34 -10.33 -0.49 20.20
C LYS A 34 -9.60 0.78 19.74
N TYR A 35 -10.04 1.38 18.65
CA TYR A 35 -9.44 2.59 18.10
C TYR A 35 -9.52 3.75 19.10
N ASN A 36 -10.67 3.97 19.72
CA ASN A 36 -10.83 5.03 20.72
C ASN A 36 -10.06 4.72 22.01
N GLY A 37 -10.00 3.46 22.44
CA GLY A 37 -9.23 3.05 23.62
C GLY A 37 -7.72 3.23 23.45
N GLU A 38 -7.18 2.89 22.28
CA GLU A 38 -5.76 3.11 21.94
C GLU A 38 -5.45 4.60 21.82
N ASN A 39 -6.31 5.37 21.14
CA ASN A 39 -6.13 6.81 21.02
C ASN A 39 -6.17 7.51 22.38
N GLN A 40 -7.06 7.10 23.30
CA GLN A 40 -7.06 7.64 24.66
C GLN A 40 -5.76 7.34 25.43
N LYS A 41 -5.14 6.17 25.22
CA LYS A 41 -3.84 5.85 25.83
C LYS A 41 -2.73 6.71 25.23
N ILE A 42 -2.75 6.92 23.91
CA ILE A 42 -1.77 7.76 23.21
C ILE A 42 -1.90 9.22 23.68
N VAL A 43 -3.12 9.76 23.75
CA VAL A 43 -3.36 11.12 24.25
C VAL A 43 -2.87 11.27 25.68
N LYS A 44 -3.17 10.33 26.58
CA LYS A 44 -2.67 10.36 27.96
C LYS A 44 -1.14 10.29 28.05
N ASN A 45 -0.50 9.49 27.19
CA ASN A 45 0.96 9.43 27.12
C ASN A 45 1.56 10.74 26.61
N LEU A 46 0.96 11.37 25.59
CA LEU A 46 1.38 12.67 25.07
C LEU A 46 1.17 13.79 26.10
N GLU A 47 0.05 13.79 26.81
CA GLU A 47 -0.22 14.72 27.93
C GLU A 47 0.82 14.56 29.04
N ALA A 48 1.19 13.32 29.39
CA ALA A 48 2.23 13.06 30.39
C ALA A 48 3.61 13.57 29.97
N LEU A 49 3.97 13.42 28.69
CA LEU A 49 5.22 13.95 28.11
C LEU A 49 5.22 15.48 28.10
N LEU A 50 4.11 16.11 27.73
CA LEU A 50 3.96 17.58 27.73
C LEU A 50 4.00 18.18 29.13
N LEU A 51 3.51 17.45 30.14
CA LEU A 51 3.58 17.82 31.56
C LEU A 51 4.93 17.48 32.21
N GLY A 52 5.91 16.99 31.44
CA GLY A 52 7.27 16.73 31.91
C GLY A 52 7.39 15.54 32.86
N ARG A 53 6.41 14.63 32.89
CA ARG A 53 6.56 13.35 33.62
C ARG A 53 7.40 12.41 32.76
N LYS A 54 8.51 11.90 33.33
CA LYS A 54 9.49 11.03 32.67
C LYS A 54 8.81 9.87 31.91
N GLU A 55 9.35 9.58 30.73
CA GLU A 55 9.06 8.40 29.92
C GLU A 55 9.00 7.13 30.81
N PRO A 56 8.04 6.21 30.59
CA PRO A 56 8.18 4.88 31.15
C PRO A 56 9.47 4.27 30.59
N GLU A 57 10.37 3.88 31.51
CA GLU A 57 11.68 3.30 31.23
C GLU A 57 11.61 2.24 30.12
N THR A 58 11.99 2.63 28.90
CA THR A 58 12.66 1.71 28.00
C THR A 58 14.12 1.69 28.42
N ALA A 59 14.59 0.52 28.87
CA ALA A 59 15.93 0.23 29.37
C ALA A 59 17.08 0.98 28.63
N PRO A 60 18.16 1.36 29.34
CA PRO A 60 19.17 2.27 28.84
C PRO A 60 20.03 1.58 27.79
N LEU A 61 20.13 2.18 26.59
CA LEU A 61 21.11 1.80 25.58
C LEU A 61 22.08 2.95 25.33
N GLU A 62 22.74 3.36 26.42
CA GLU A 62 24.04 4.01 26.34
C GLU A 62 25.08 2.99 25.87
N ARG A 63 25.26 2.90 24.55
CA ARG A 63 26.57 2.65 23.94
C ARG A 63 26.54 3.31 22.58
N ARG A 64 27.15 4.49 22.50
CA ARG A 64 27.68 5.01 21.23
C ARG A 64 28.63 3.93 20.70
N ALA A 65 28.14 3.11 19.78
CA ALA A 65 28.97 2.16 19.05
C ALA A 65 29.90 3.00 18.17
N GLN A 66 31.18 3.05 18.56
CA GLN A 66 32.24 3.44 17.65
C GLN A 66 32.21 2.46 16.47
N PRO A 67 32.39 2.92 15.22
CA PRO A 67 32.45 2.02 14.08
C PRO A 67 33.70 1.15 14.21
N GLU A 68 33.50 -0.13 14.55
CA GLU A 68 34.56 -1.13 14.48
C GLU A 68 35.05 -1.22 13.03
N GLN A 69 36.35 -1.00 12.84
CA GLN A 69 37.02 -1.19 11.56
C GLN A 69 36.87 -2.66 11.12
N PHE A 70 36.10 -2.91 10.07
CA PHE A 70 35.95 -4.23 9.47
C PHE A 70 37.22 -4.60 8.71
N GLY A 71 38.00 -5.53 9.26
CA GLY A 71 39.16 -6.12 8.58
C GLY A 71 38.75 -6.94 7.35
N ALA A 72 39.49 -6.76 6.25
CA ALA A 72 39.28 -7.45 4.98
C ALA A 72 39.22 -8.98 5.16
N GLY A 73 38.13 -9.59 4.70
CA GLY A 73 38.03 -11.05 4.53
C GLY A 73 37.02 -11.81 5.41
N GLN A 74 36.25 -11.17 6.28
CA GLN A 74 35.19 -11.86 7.03
C GLN A 74 33.82 -11.69 6.38
N VAL A 75 33.42 -12.68 5.57
CA VAL A 75 32.02 -12.89 5.15
C VAL A 75 31.26 -13.48 6.34
N LYS A 76 31.01 -12.67 7.37
CA LYS A 76 30.02 -13.00 8.41
C LYS A 76 28.74 -12.29 8.07
N GLN A 77 27.62 -13.03 8.13
CA GLN A 77 26.27 -12.50 8.05
C GLN A 77 26.19 -11.15 8.76
N ILE A 78 26.13 -10.07 7.98
CA ILE A 78 25.94 -8.73 8.50
C ILE A 78 24.52 -8.74 9.07
N THR A 79 24.38 -8.88 10.39
CA THR A 79 23.14 -8.51 11.08
C THR A 79 22.98 -7.02 10.87
N LEU A 80 22.16 -6.72 9.87
CA LEU A 80 22.00 -5.41 9.29
C LEU A 80 21.60 -4.38 10.36
N PRO A 81 22.18 -3.18 10.32
CA PRO A 81 21.71 -2.09 11.16
C PRO A 81 20.29 -1.72 10.71
N ILE A 82 19.33 -2.06 11.56
CA ILE A 82 17.95 -1.60 11.43
C ILE A 82 18.00 -0.11 11.80
N GLY A 83 18.19 0.75 10.78
CA GLY A 83 17.92 2.18 10.94
C GLY A 83 16.49 2.36 11.48
N LYS A 84 16.27 3.31 12.39
CA LYS A 84 14.95 3.54 12.98
C LYS A 84 13.99 4.10 11.93
N THR A 85 14.52 4.72 10.87
CA THR A 85 13.79 5.23 9.71
C THR A 85 14.35 4.69 8.38
N LEU A 86 13.53 4.74 7.32
CA LEU A 86 13.94 4.33 5.97
C LEU A 86 15.06 5.21 5.41
N GLU A 87 15.11 6.48 5.82
CA GLU A 87 16.13 7.45 5.39
C GLU A 87 17.48 7.14 6.03
N GLU A 88 17.51 6.90 7.34
CA GLU A 88 18.72 6.47 8.05
C GLU A 88 19.28 5.17 7.46
N ALA A 89 18.39 4.22 7.12
CA ALA A 89 18.81 2.99 6.47
C ALA A 89 19.45 3.25 5.10
N ILE A 90 18.90 4.16 4.28
CA ILE A 90 19.50 4.56 3.00
C ILE A 90 20.90 5.12 3.19
N ASP A 91 21.09 5.99 4.18
CA ASP A 91 22.39 6.61 4.44
C ASP A 91 23.43 5.58 4.89
N ILE A 92 23.04 4.62 5.71
CA ILE A 92 23.92 3.50 6.09
C ILE A 92 24.28 2.63 4.88
N TRP A 93 23.31 2.34 4.00
CA TRP A 93 23.61 1.57 2.79
C TRP A 93 24.49 2.34 1.79
N ARG A 94 24.39 3.67 1.78
CA ARG A 94 25.29 4.52 1.00
C ARG A 94 26.69 4.50 1.59
N SER A 95 26.85 4.56 2.91
CA SER A 95 28.16 4.47 3.56
C SER A 95 28.83 3.12 3.32
N VAL A 96 28.09 2.01 3.44
CA VAL A 96 28.59 0.65 3.14
C VAL A 96 29.05 0.55 1.68
N ARG A 97 28.32 1.15 0.74
CA ARG A 97 28.74 1.17 -0.67
C ARG A 97 30.03 1.97 -0.87
N THR A 98 30.13 3.15 -0.25
CA THR A 98 31.33 3.98 -0.37
C THR A 98 32.54 3.31 0.25
N GLU A 99 32.38 2.66 1.41
CA GLU A 99 33.46 1.94 2.08
C GLU A 99 33.94 0.74 1.25
N ALA A 100 33.02 -0.03 0.66
CA ALA A 100 33.37 -1.17 -0.17
C ALA A 100 34.13 -0.77 -1.47
N ILE A 101 33.89 0.42 -2.01
CA ILE A 101 34.53 0.92 -3.24
C ILE A 101 35.81 1.72 -2.93
N PHE A 102 35.94 2.28 -1.72
CA PHE A 102 37.07 3.11 -1.32
C PHE A 102 38.37 2.30 -1.10
N ILE A 103 38.28 0.98 -0.95
CA ILE A 103 39.44 0.10 -0.83
C ILE A 103 40.22 0.12 -2.16
N PRO A 104 41.56 0.35 -2.16
CA PRO A 104 42.35 0.55 -3.38
C PRO A 104 42.44 -0.70 -4.29
N GLU A 105 42.20 -1.90 -3.75
CA GLU A 105 41.97 -3.15 -4.50
C GLU A 105 40.73 -3.86 -3.94
N PRO A 106 39.52 -3.49 -4.39
CA PRO A 106 38.30 -4.08 -3.89
C PRO A 106 38.19 -5.54 -4.34
N SER A 107 37.91 -6.44 -3.40
CA SER A 107 37.68 -7.86 -3.68
C SER A 107 36.36 -8.04 -4.45
N THR A 108 36.20 -9.18 -5.12
CA THR A 108 34.91 -9.57 -5.72
C THR A 108 33.78 -9.59 -4.69
N ALA A 109 34.10 -9.89 -3.43
CA ALA A 109 33.16 -9.78 -2.31
C ALA A 109 32.74 -8.33 -2.02
N ASP A 110 33.64 -7.37 -2.14
CA ASP A 110 33.36 -5.95 -1.90
C ASP A 110 32.50 -5.37 -3.03
N TYR A 111 32.74 -5.78 -4.27
CA TYR A 111 31.86 -5.46 -5.41
C TYR A 111 30.46 -6.03 -5.23
N GLN A 112 30.34 -7.29 -4.76
CA GLN A 112 29.04 -7.88 -4.45
C GLN A 112 28.35 -7.13 -3.31
N LEU A 113 29.09 -6.72 -2.28
CA LEU A 113 28.57 -5.91 -1.18
C LEU A 113 28.06 -4.56 -1.69
N ALA A 114 28.85 -3.84 -2.49
CA ALA A 114 28.44 -2.57 -3.10
C ALA A 114 27.21 -2.71 -4.01
N ALA A 115 27.13 -3.80 -4.79
CA ALA A 115 25.97 -4.10 -5.63
C ALA A 115 24.72 -4.40 -4.79
N THR A 116 24.86 -5.19 -3.71
CA THR A 116 23.75 -5.48 -2.81
C THR A 116 23.27 -4.23 -2.07
N ALA A 117 24.20 -3.38 -1.60
CA ALA A 117 23.90 -2.08 -1.02
C ALA A 117 23.15 -1.20 -2.02
N SER A 118 23.58 -1.18 -3.30
CA SER A 118 22.90 -0.45 -4.36
C SER A 118 21.46 -0.89 -4.60
N ALA A 119 21.25 -2.20 -4.69
CA ALA A 119 19.91 -2.76 -4.85
C ALA A 119 19.01 -2.46 -3.64
N LYS A 120 19.57 -2.45 -2.43
CA LYS A 120 18.82 -2.13 -1.20
C LYS A 120 18.47 -0.64 -1.13
N THR A 121 19.39 0.26 -1.46
CA THR A 121 19.14 1.70 -1.57
C THR A 121 17.96 1.98 -2.52
N MET A 122 18.01 1.44 -3.73
CA MET A 122 16.97 1.67 -4.75
C MET A 122 15.58 1.19 -4.29
N ARG A 123 15.51 0.04 -3.61
CA ARG A 123 14.25 -0.48 -3.06
C ARG A 123 13.67 0.41 -1.99
N MET A 124 14.50 1.00 -1.13
CA MET A 124 14.02 1.89 -0.07
C MET A 124 13.60 3.25 -0.62
N GLU A 125 14.36 3.80 -1.58
CA GLU A 125 13.97 5.03 -2.29
C GLU A 125 12.63 4.87 -3.01
N ALA A 126 12.38 3.72 -3.64
CA ALA A 126 11.08 3.41 -4.23
C ALA A 126 9.95 3.38 -3.20
N LYS A 127 10.18 2.84 -2.00
CA LYS A 127 9.19 2.84 -0.91
C LYS A 127 8.88 4.26 -0.42
N ILE A 128 9.90 5.10 -0.28
CA ILE A 128 9.73 6.51 0.09
C ILE A 128 8.93 7.24 -0.99
N ALA A 129 9.25 7.04 -2.27
CA ALA A 129 8.52 7.65 -3.38
C ALA A 129 7.04 7.26 -3.37
N LEU A 130 6.73 5.97 -3.17
CA LEU A 130 5.35 5.49 -3.05
C LEU A 130 4.63 6.09 -1.84
N HIS A 131 5.29 6.17 -0.69
CA HIS A 131 4.73 6.78 0.51
C HIS A 131 4.42 8.28 0.29
N ASN A 132 5.35 9.01 -0.32
CA ASN A 132 5.18 10.43 -0.61
C ASN A 132 4.06 10.66 -1.62
N HIS A 133 3.95 9.79 -2.63
CA HIS A 133 2.84 9.82 -3.58
C HIS A 133 1.49 9.56 -2.90
N ALA A 134 1.41 8.57 -2.02
CA ALA A 134 0.20 8.29 -1.25
C ALA A 134 -0.19 9.47 -0.33
N LYS A 135 0.80 10.08 0.33
CA LYS A 135 0.61 11.27 1.16
C LYS A 135 0.10 12.45 0.32
N ALA A 136 0.68 12.71 -0.84
CA ALA A 136 0.24 13.76 -1.76
C ALA A 136 -1.19 13.54 -2.27
N ILE A 137 -1.60 12.29 -2.55
CA ILE A 137 -2.98 11.96 -2.90
C ILE A 137 -3.93 12.25 -1.74
N ASN A 138 -3.57 11.85 -0.52
CA ASN A 138 -4.42 12.07 0.65
C ASN A 138 -4.57 13.58 0.95
N GLU A 139 -3.48 14.35 0.87
CA GLU A 139 -3.51 15.80 1.02
C GLU A 139 -4.31 16.49 -0.09
N ALA A 140 -4.23 16.01 -1.34
CA ALA A 140 -5.08 16.51 -2.43
C ALA A 140 -6.55 16.09 -2.27
N GLY A 141 -6.82 14.94 -1.65
CA GLY A 141 -8.16 14.43 -1.34
C GLY A 141 -8.86 15.26 -0.28
N THR A 142 -8.16 15.61 0.80
CA THR A 142 -8.73 16.47 1.87
C THR A 142 -9.04 17.89 1.39
N VAL A 143 -8.27 18.43 0.43
CA VAL A 143 -8.58 19.72 -0.22
C VAL A 143 -9.79 19.61 -1.17
N LYS A 144 -9.98 18.46 -1.85
CA LYS A 144 -11.14 18.22 -2.72
C LYS A 144 -12.44 17.93 -1.96
N GLU A 145 -12.36 17.40 -0.74
CA GLU A 145 -13.53 17.23 0.13
C GLU A 145 -14.04 18.56 0.72
N ALA A 146 -13.19 19.60 0.78
CA ALA A 146 -13.58 20.91 1.31
C ALA A 146 -14.35 21.80 0.31
N SER A 147 -14.29 21.57 -1.01
CA SER A 147 -15.10 22.35 -1.97
C SER A 147 -15.09 21.79 -3.40
N VAL A 148 -15.80 20.69 -3.65
CA VAL A 148 -16.26 20.42 -5.03
C VAL A 148 -17.75 20.10 -4.98
N LYS A 149 -18.57 21.15 -4.94
CA LYS A 149 -19.89 21.06 -5.60
C LYS A 149 -19.59 20.79 -7.07
N LEU A 150 -19.62 19.51 -7.48
CA LEU A 150 -19.48 19.17 -8.89
C LEU A 150 -20.49 20.02 -9.67
N PRO A 151 -20.07 20.72 -10.73
CA PRO A 151 -21.01 21.47 -11.55
C PRO A 151 -22.08 20.48 -12.03
N PHE A 152 -23.36 20.87 -11.89
CA PHE A 152 -24.53 20.02 -12.17
C PHE A 152 -24.46 19.31 -13.54
N ASN A 153 -23.77 19.91 -14.50
CA ASN A 153 -23.52 19.38 -15.84
C ASN A 153 -22.67 18.10 -15.82
N VAL A 154 -21.63 18.02 -14.99
CA VAL A 154 -20.77 16.83 -14.86
C VAL A 154 -21.50 15.68 -14.17
N LEU A 155 -22.36 15.99 -13.20
CA LEU A 155 -23.23 14.99 -12.55
C LEU A 155 -24.28 14.41 -13.52
N ARG A 156 -24.77 15.21 -14.47
CA ARG A 156 -25.69 14.74 -15.52
C ARG A 156 -24.99 13.87 -16.57
N GLU A 157 -23.74 14.14 -16.88
CA GLU A 157 -22.97 13.40 -17.91
C GLU A 157 -22.32 12.13 -17.38
N LEU A 158 -21.99 12.06 -16.09
CA LEU A 158 -21.45 10.88 -15.41
C LEU A 158 -22.17 9.55 -15.76
N PRO A 159 -23.51 9.43 -15.68
CA PRO A 159 -24.19 8.19 -16.03
C PRO A 159 -24.10 7.86 -17.53
N GLN A 160 -23.99 8.88 -18.40
CA GLN A 160 -23.81 8.64 -19.84
C GLN A 160 -22.39 8.16 -20.15
N VAL A 161 -21.41 8.76 -19.49
CA VAL A 161 -20.00 8.36 -19.58
C VAL A 161 -19.81 6.94 -19.06
N GLN A 162 -20.42 6.60 -17.93
CA GLN A 162 -20.37 5.25 -17.37
C GLN A 162 -20.98 4.22 -18.34
N LYS A 163 -22.14 4.50 -18.94
CA LYS A 163 -22.75 3.63 -19.96
C LYS A 163 -21.85 3.42 -21.18
N ARG A 164 -21.10 4.45 -21.60
CA ARG A 164 -20.13 4.33 -22.72
C ARG A 164 -18.98 3.40 -22.35
N TYR A 165 -18.46 3.51 -21.13
CA TYR A 165 -17.40 2.61 -20.66
C TYR A 165 -17.88 1.17 -20.49
N GLU A 166 -19.06 0.95 -19.92
CA GLU A 166 -19.66 -0.38 -19.82
C GLU A 166 -19.84 -1.02 -21.20
N LYS A 167 -20.29 -0.24 -22.19
CA LYS A 167 -20.40 -0.70 -23.58
C LYS A 167 -19.02 -1.00 -24.19
N ALA A 168 -18.01 -0.16 -23.96
CA ALA A 168 -16.67 -0.41 -24.48
C ALA A 168 -16.07 -1.69 -23.88
N ILE A 169 -16.19 -1.87 -22.56
CA ILE A 169 -15.72 -3.05 -21.85
C ILE A 169 -16.42 -4.31 -22.40
N SER A 170 -17.75 -4.29 -22.53
CA SER A 170 -18.48 -5.45 -23.04
C SER A 170 -18.07 -5.82 -24.47
N THR A 171 -17.92 -4.84 -25.36
CA THR A 171 -17.44 -5.09 -26.73
C THR A 171 -16.03 -5.67 -26.76
N TYR A 172 -15.12 -5.15 -25.92
CA TYR A 172 -13.75 -5.64 -25.86
C TYR A 172 -13.68 -7.06 -25.28
N THR A 173 -14.45 -7.35 -24.23
CA THR A 173 -14.54 -8.70 -23.67
C THR A 173 -15.05 -9.71 -24.69
N TYR A 174 -16.04 -9.32 -25.49
CA TYR A 174 -16.57 -10.14 -26.57
C TYR A 174 -15.52 -10.39 -27.67
N GLN A 175 -14.76 -9.35 -28.07
CA GLN A 175 -13.66 -9.50 -29.02
C GLN A 175 -12.57 -10.45 -28.52
N ILE A 176 -12.22 -10.38 -27.24
CA ILE A 176 -11.27 -11.32 -26.62
C ILE A 176 -11.80 -12.75 -26.68
N GLN A 177 -13.07 -12.97 -26.30
CA GLN A 177 -13.69 -14.30 -26.36
C GLN A 177 -13.72 -14.85 -27.79
N MET A 178 -14.02 -14.02 -28.78
CA MET A 178 -14.00 -14.42 -30.18
C MET A 178 -12.59 -14.78 -30.67
N LYS A 179 -11.57 -14.01 -30.30
CA LYS A 179 -10.17 -14.36 -30.59
C LYS A 179 -9.75 -15.68 -29.94
N GLN A 180 -10.17 -15.93 -28.70
CA GLN A 180 -9.88 -17.19 -27.99
C GLN A 180 -10.54 -18.40 -28.67
N ASN A 181 -11.72 -18.21 -29.27
CA ASN A 181 -12.43 -19.24 -30.02
C ASN A 181 -11.93 -19.39 -31.47
N GLY A 182 -10.82 -18.75 -31.83
CA GLY A 182 -10.18 -18.89 -33.15
C GLY A 182 -10.79 -18.03 -34.25
N PHE A 183 -11.66 -17.06 -33.93
CA PHE A 183 -12.16 -16.10 -34.91
C PHE A 183 -11.14 -14.99 -35.15
N GLU A 184 -10.80 -14.74 -36.42
CA GLU A 184 -9.97 -13.62 -36.84
C GLU A 184 -10.84 -12.36 -37.03
N ILE A 185 -10.40 -11.23 -36.48
CA ILE A 185 -11.08 -9.95 -36.67
C ILE A 185 -10.71 -9.44 -38.06
N GLY A 186 -11.64 -9.55 -39.01
CA GLY A 186 -11.51 -8.92 -40.32
C GLY A 186 -11.38 -7.41 -40.19
N TRP A 187 -10.38 -6.82 -40.83
CA TRP A 187 -10.30 -5.38 -40.99
C TRP A 187 -11.40 -4.94 -41.98
N PRO A 188 -12.04 -3.78 -41.78
CA PRO A 188 -13.01 -3.30 -42.75
C PRO A 188 -12.27 -2.97 -44.06
N ASP A 189 -12.61 -3.67 -45.14
CA ASP A 189 -12.17 -3.29 -46.48
C ASP A 189 -12.99 -2.09 -46.94
N TYR A 190 -12.34 -0.94 -47.07
CA TYR A 190 -12.97 0.33 -47.47
C TYR A 190 -12.97 0.55 -49.00
N TYR A 191 -12.71 -0.48 -49.80
CA TYR A 191 -12.62 -0.37 -51.26
C TYR A 191 -13.53 -1.37 -51.97
N GLU A 192 -14.83 -1.13 -51.92
CA GLU A 192 -15.76 -1.68 -52.91
C GLU A 192 -16.82 -0.62 -53.25
N SER A 193 -16.45 0.28 -54.15
CA SER A 193 -17.38 1.03 -55.01
C SER A 193 -16.62 1.59 -56.21
N ALA A 194 -16.64 0.84 -57.31
CA ALA A 194 -16.43 1.32 -58.66
C ALA A 194 -17.40 0.57 -59.57
#